data_AF-K1PEH4-F1
#
_entry.id   AF-K1PEH4-F1
#
_cell.length_a   1.000
_cell.length_b   1.000
_cell.length_c   1.000
_cell.angle_alpha   90.00
_cell.angle_beta   90.00
_cell.angle_gamma   90.00
#
_symmetry.space_group_name_H-M   'P 1'
#
loop_
_entity.id
_entity.type
_entity.pdbx_description
1 polymer ?
#
loop_
_entity_poly.entity_id
_entity_poly.type
_entity_poly.pdbx_seq_one_letter_code
_entity_poly.pdbx_strand_id
1 'polypeptide(L)'
;MESSFGFHCPICHVYIPKTRDANNPEDWTKCFPENCVLEKYVHSSDQRFCEACLRESEEEDATHLCLNCNEKLCRNCTKYHNRGQSTHNHQVAFLSEITCGDLVPNQMNREFCVHHPGGHITLFCQDHEEPCCPICGSTLHRKCKRVESIEQASMSTRKQFEEESFELLLHVEDLHIFQNKLLDAKSDQEKLLHIWKIEWTRYLQKLKKQLTK
;
A
#
# COMPACT_ATOMS: atom_id res chain seq x y z
N MET A 1 -5.20 -7.65 31.24
CA MET A 1 -4.53 -6.45 30.70
C MET A 1 -4.00 -6.85 29.33
N GLU A 2 -4.77 -6.56 28.28
CA GLU A 2 -4.41 -6.91 26.91
C GLU A 2 -3.46 -5.85 26.38
N SER A 3 -2.18 -6.21 26.28
CA SER A 3 -1.16 -5.42 25.60
C SER A 3 -1.50 -5.36 24.11
N SER A 4 -1.93 -4.21 23.60
CA SER A 4 -2.31 -4.09 22.18
C SER A 4 -1.06 -4.21 21.29
N PHE A 5 -1.09 -5.19 20.38
CA PHE A 5 -0.01 -5.51 19.44
C PHE A 5 -0.11 -4.67 18.15
N GLY A 6 -0.56 -3.42 18.23
CA GLY A 6 -0.80 -2.54 17.07
C GLY A 6 -1.69 -1.35 17.40
N PHE A 7 -1.99 -0.53 16.38
CA PHE A 7 -2.87 0.64 16.47
C PHE A 7 -3.79 0.73 15.25
N HIS A 8 -4.88 1.50 15.35
CA HIS A 8 -5.73 1.80 14.20
C HIS A 8 -5.30 3.11 13.55
N CYS A 9 -5.26 3.14 12.21
CA CYS A 9 -5.09 4.38 11.47
C CYS A 9 -6.18 5.39 11.86
N PRO A 10 -5.85 6.64 12.21
CA PRO A 10 -6.84 7.64 12.62
C PRO A 10 -7.77 8.12 11.49
N ILE A 11 -7.42 7.82 10.23
CA ILE A 11 -8.17 8.27 9.04
C ILE A 11 -9.08 7.16 8.54
N CYS A 12 -8.51 5.98 8.25
CA CYS A 12 -9.25 4.88 7.63
C CYS A 12 -9.62 3.75 8.61
N HIS A 13 -9.23 3.86 9.88
CA HIS A 13 -9.47 2.87 10.95
C HIS A 13 -8.92 1.47 10.68
N VAL A 14 -8.15 1.27 9.61
CA VAL A 14 -7.44 0.02 9.33
C VAL A 14 -6.48 -0.29 10.48
N TYR A 15 -6.51 -1.53 10.96
CA TYR A 15 -5.59 -2.00 12.00
C TYR A 15 -4.19 -2.20 11.42
N ILE A 16 -3.20 -1.56 12.05
CA ILE A 16 -1.79 -1.65 11.70
C ILE A 16 -1.10 -2.51 12.76
N PRO A 17 -0.68 -3.74 12.42
CA PRO A 17 0.00 -4.63 13.35
C PRO A 17 1.39 -4.10 13.72
N LYS A 18 1.84 -4.43 14.93
CA LYS A 18 3.19 -4.16 15.43
C LYS A 18 4.24 -4.68 14.45
N THR A 19 5.20 -3.83 14.08
CA THR A 19 6.42 -4.24 13.37
C THR A 19 7.34 -5.00 14.34
N ARG A 20 8.07 -6.01 13.86
CA ARG A 20 8.87 -6.91 14.72
C ARG A 20 9.88 -6.17 15.61
N ASP A 21 10.33 -4.99 15.19
CA ASP A 21 11.41 -4.25 15.84
C ASP A 21 10.95 -3.27 16.93
N ALA A 22 9.65 -2.94 17.03
CA ALA A 22 9.17 -1.86 17.90
C ALA A 22 8.50 -2.39 19.18
N ASN A 23 9.32 -2.86 20.13
CA ASN A 23 8.83 -3.42 21.40
C ASN A 23 8.13 -2.41 22.32
N ASN A 24 8.47 -1.13 22.21
CA ASN A 24 7.84 -0.03 22.95
C ASN A 24 6.94 0.79 22.01
N PRO A 25 5.67 1.08 22.36
CA PRO A 25 4.78 1.96 21.60
C PRO A 25 5.38 3.32 21.20
N GLU A 26 6.29 3.86 22.01
CA GLU A 26 6.98 5.13 21.72
C GLU A 26 7.89 5.05 20.48
N ASP A 27 8.35 3.86 20.11
CA ASP A 27 9.21 3.64 18.95
C ASP A 27 8.42 3.37 17.66
N TRP A 28 7.09 3.23 17.73
CA TRP A 28 6.26 2.86 16.57
C TRP A 28 6.31 3.90 15.46
N THR A 29 6.46 5.18 15.82
CA THR A 29 6.58 6.28 14.86
C THR A 29 7.82 6.14 13.97
N LYS A 30 8.90 5.52 14.48
CA LYS A 30 10.14 5.26 13.73
C LYS A 30 9.96 4.17 12.67
N CYS A 31 8.88 3.40 12.74
CA CYS A 31 8.58 2.36 11.77
C CYS A 31 7.72 2.86 10.60
N PHE A 32 7.23 4.10 10.67
CA PHE A 32 6.55 4.67 9.51
C PHE A 32 7.55 5.02 8.41
N PRO A 33 7.17 4.82 7.14
CA PRO A 33 7.96 5.33 6.04
C PRO A 33 8.13 6.83 6.20
N GLU A 34 9.38 7.26 6.36
CA GLU A 34 9.73 8.67 6.33
C GLU A 34 9.55 9.20 4.92
N ASN A 35 8.96 10.38 4.83
CA ASN A 35 8.87 11.11 3.59
C ASN A 35 10.06 12.06 3.48
N CYS A 36 11.19 11.54 2.99
CA CYS A 36 12.45 12.29 2.92
C CYS A 36 12.35 13.53 2.01
N VAL A 37 11.40 13.53 1.06
CA VAL A 37 11.11 14.68 0.19
C VAL A 37 10.37 15.77 0.97
N LEU A 38 9.33 15.40 1.72
CA LEU A 38 8.64 16.32 2.64
C LEU A 38 9.58 16.87 3.69
N GLU A 39 10.40 16.01 4.30
CA GLU A 39 11.38 16.42 5.30
C GLU A 39 12.31 17.47 4.70
N LYS A 40 12.89 17.20 3.53
CA LYS A 40 13.75 18.18 2.85
C LYS A 40 12.99 19.44 2.47
N TYR A 41 11.74 19.35 2.03
CA TYR A 41 10.94 20.53 1.70
C TYR A 41 10.68 21.39 2.94
N VAL A 42 10.20 20.80 4.03
CA VAL A 42 9.83 21.48 5.29
C VAL A 42 11.05 22.05 6.01
N HIS A 43 12.13 21.29 6.14
CA HIS A 43 13.34 21.74 6.84
C HIS A 43 14.20 22.71 6.02
N SER A 44 13.82 23.00 4.78
CA SER A 44 14.62 23.83 3.88
C SER A 44 14.19 25.29 3.78
N SER A 45 13.46 25.81 4.77
CA SER A 45 13.24 27.26 4.89
C SER A 45 14.55 28.06 4.86
N ASP A 46 15.65 27.43 5.27
CA ASP A 46 16.95 28.06 5.48
C ASP A 46 17.96 27.79 4.35
N GLN A 47 17.78 26.74 3.53
CA GLN A 47 18.72 26.39 2.47
C GLN A 47 18.08 26.52 1.08
N ARG A 48 18.29 27.70 0.49
CA ARG A 48 17.66 28.15 -0.77
C ARG A 48 18.49 27.84 -2.00
N PHE A 49 19.75 27.47 -1.82
CA PHE A 49 20.70 27.30 -2.91
C PHE A 49 20.67 25.91 -3.55
N CYS A 50 21.12 25.86 -4.79
CA CYS A 50 21.36 24.66 -5.58
C CYS A 50 22.46 23.82 -4.93
N GLU A 51 22.16 22.56 -4.63
CA GLU A 51 23.08 21.63 -3.97
C GLU A 51 24.24 21.21 -4.89
N ALA A 52 24.04 21.24 -6.20
CA ALA A 52 25.11 21.02 -7.16
C ALA A 52 26.10 22.20 -7.18
N CYS A 53 25.60 23.44 -7.22
CA CYS A 53 26.44 24.64 -7.19
C CYS A 53 27.17 24.79 -5.84
N LEU A 54 26.50 24.51 -4.73
CA LEU A 54 27.13 24.57 -3.40
C LEU A 54 28.32 23.63 -3.26
N ARG A 55 28.32 22.46 -3.94
CA ARG A 55 29.47 21.55 -3.96
C ARG A 55 30.71 22.18 -4.62
N GLU A 56 30.50 23.13 -5.52
CA GLU A 56 31.55 23.92 -6.17
C GLU A 56 31.78 25.28 -5.47
N SER A 57 31.21 25.47 -4.26
CA SER A 57 31.26 26.72 -3.51
C SER A 57 30.58 27.91 -4.22
N GLU A 58 29.59 27.62 -5.08
CA GLU A 58 28.76 28.61 -5.75
C GLU A 58 27.40 28.74 -5.06
N GLU A 59 26.97 29.97 -4.80
CA GLU A 59 25.68 30.29 -4.18
C GLU A 59 24.66 30.70 -5.25
N GLU A 60 24.10 29.71 -5.93
CA GLU A 60 23.04 29.91 -6.93
C GLU A 60 21.69 29.46 -6.37
N ASP A 61 20.64 30.26 -6.52
CA ASP A 61 19.31 29.91 -6.02
C ASP A 61 18.75 28.66 -6.71
N ALA A 62 18.26 27.73 -5.90
CA ALA A 62 17.52 26.59 -6.38
C ALA A 62 16.12 27.03 -6.83
N THR A 63 15.70 26.50 -7.97
CA THR A 63 14.37 26.75 -8.54
C THR A 63 13.59 25.45 -8.69
N HIS A 64 14.28 24.31 -8.69
CA HIS A 64 13.70 23.00 -8.90
C HIS A 64 14.17 22.01 -7.82
N LEU A 65 13.39 20.95 -7.62
CA LEU A 65 13.73 19.79 -6.81
C LEU A 65 13.63 18.55 -7.68
N CYS A 66 14.70 17.76 -7.74
CA CYS A 66 14.66 16.42 -8.30
C CYS A 66 14.12 15.45 -7.24
N LEU A 67 12.96 14.83 -7.47
CA LEU A 67 12.32 13.95 -6.50
C LEU A 67 13.03 12.61 -6.35
N ASN A 68 13.68 12.11 -7.42
CA ASN A 68 14.45 10.87 -7.39
C ASN A 68 15.78 11.03 -6.64
N CYS A 69 16.51 12.13 -6.90
CA CYS A 69 17.77 12.39 -6.21
C CYS A 69 17.58 13.04 -4.85
N ASN A 70 16.37 13.55 -4.57
CA ASN A 70 16.08 14.45 -3.46
C ASN A 70 17.09 15.62 -3.42
N GLU A 71 17.41 16.25 -4.56
CA GLU A 71 18.40 17.33 -4.68
C GLU A 71 17.77 18.62 -5.25
N LYS A 72 18.05 19.76 -4.61
CA LYS A 72 17.68 21.09 -5.08
C LYS A 72 18.62 21.57 -6.18
N LEU A 73 18.05 22.02 -7.29
CA LEU A 73 18.78 22.41 -8.49
C LEU A 73 18.41 23.83 -8.94
N CYS A 74 19.41 24.61 -9.36
CA CYS A 74 19.17 25.84 -10.12
C CYS A 74 18.71 25.48 -11.54
N ARG A 75 18.30 26.49 -12.31
CA ARG A 75 17.81 26.29 -13.69
C ARG A 75 18.86 25.65 -14.59
N ASN A 76 20.14 25.98 -14.40
CA ASN A 76 21.21 25.46 -15.22
C ASN A 76 21.50 23.99 -14.89
N CYS A 77 21.68 23.66 -13.61
CA CYS A 77 21.88 22.29 -13.15
C CYS A 77 20.71 21.38 -13.55
N THR A 78 19.46 21.88 -13.46
CA THR A 78 18.27 21.14 -13.94
C THR A 78 18.36 20.79 -15.43
N LYS A 79 18.81 21.73 -16.26
CA LYS A 79 18.95 21.50 -17.71
C LYS A 79 19.96 20.40 -18.03
N TYR A 80 21.09 20.36 -17.32
CA TYR A 80 22.09 19.30 -17.50
C TYR A 80 21.61 17.98 -16.90
N HIS A 81 20.98 18.04 -15.73
CA HIS A 81 20.38 16.89 -15.05
C HIS A 81 19.40 16.16 -15.96
N ASN A 82 18.48 16.87 -16.61
CA ASN A 82 17.50 16.24 -17.49
C ASN A 82 18.10 15.71 -18.81
N ARG A 83 19.34 16.09 -19.16
CA ARG A 83 20.06 15.59 -20.35
C ARG A 83 21.00 14.44 -20.03
N GLY A 84 21.34 14.24 -18.75
CA GLY A 84 22.27 13.20 -18.33
C GLY A 84 21.69 11.81 -18.57
N GLN A 85 22.48 10.90 -19.12
CA GLN A 85 22.02 9.53 -19.40
C GLN A 85 21.47 8.82 -18.15
N SER A 86 22.06 9.06 -16.99
CA SER A 86 21.64 8.49 -15.71
C SER A 86 20.40 9.17 -15.12
N THR A 87 20.12 10.42 -15.49
CA THR A 87 19.16 11.29 -14.79
C THR A 87 18.01 11.78 -15.69
N HIS A 88 18.03 11.45 -16.98
CA HIS A 88 17.04 11.93 -17.97
C HIS A 88 15.59 11.53 -17.67
N ASN A 89 15.39 10.43 -16.94
CA ASN A 89 14.07 9.93 -16.54
C ASN A 89 13.65 10.36 -15.13
N HIS A 90 14.42 11.24 -14.48
CA HIS A 90 14.08 11.69 -13.14
C HIS A 90 12.93 12.70 -13.20
N GLN A 91 12.04 12.63 -12.20
CA GLN A 91 10.99 13.60 -12.00
C GLN A 91 11.55 14.85 -11.31
N VAL A 92 11.45 15.98 -11.98
CA VAL A 92 11.91 17.28 -11.48
C VAL A 92 10.74 18.25 -11.44
N ALA A 93 10.50 18.86 -10.28
CA ALA A 93 9.39 19.79 -10.04
C ALA A 93 9.91 21.19 -9.68
N PHE A 94 9.14 22.23 -10.00
CA PHE A 94 9.42 23.60 -9.56
C PHE A 94 9.12 23.77 -8.08
N LEU A 95 10.06 24.35 -7.32
CA LEU A 95 9.89 24.54 -5.87
C LEU A 95 8.62 25.33 -5.50
N SER A 96 8.21 26.28 -6.36
CA SER A 96 7.01 27.11 -6.20
C SER A 96 5.70 26.39 -6.51
N GLU A 97 5.75 25.28 -7.25
CA GLU A 97 4.57 24.56 -7.74
C GLU A 97 4.37 23.21 -7.04
N ILE A 98 5.31 22.81 -6.17
CA ILE A 98 5.21 21.59 -5.37
C ILE A 98 3.98 21.68 -4.47
N THR A 99 3.01 20.81 -4.72
CA THR A 99 1.84 20.61 -3.86
C THR A 99 2.05 19.41 -2.94
N CYS A 100 1.21 19.26 -1.90
CA CYS A 100 1.24 18.06 -1.05
C CYS A 100 1.07 16.75 -1.84
N GLY A 101 0.45 16.78 -3.03
CA GLY A 101 0.33 15.63 -3.93
C GLY A 101 1.65 15.25 -4.61
N ASP A 102 2.47 16.23 -4.96
CA ASP A 102 3.80 16.02 -5.57
C ASP A 102 4.85 15.54 -4.55
N LEU A 103 4.56 15.78 -3.28
CA LEU A 103 5.35 15.35 -2.14
C LEU A 103 4.97 13.95 -1.65
N VAL A 104 3.97 13.30 -2.25
CA VAL A 104 3.72 11.89 -1.98
C VAL A 104 4.92 11.13 -2.54
N PRO A 105 5.72 10.47 -1.70
CA PRO A 105 6.86 9.73 -2.20
C PRO A 105 6.28 8.66 -3.13
N ASN A 106 6.87 8.49 -4.31
CA ASN A 106 6.92 7.13 -4.83
C ASN A 106 7.53 6.29 -3.70
N GLN A 107 6.68 5.44 -3.12
CA GLN A 107 6.91 4.76 -1.86
C GLN A 107 8.34 4.24 -1.77
N MET A 108 9.02 4.58 -0.68
CA MET A 108 10.05 3.71 -0.10
C MET A 108 11.20 3.28 -1.03
N ASN A 109 11.66 4.12 -1.95
CA ASN A 109 12.94 3.87 -2.61
C ASN A 109 14.09 4.21 -1.65
N ARG A 110 14.27 3.41 -0.59
CA ARG A 110 15.60 3.27 0.00
C ARG A 110 16.43 2.49 -1.01
N GLU A 111 16.96 3.20 -2.01
CA GLU A 111 17.87 2.59 -3.00
C GLU A 111 19.13 2.04 -2.33
N PHE A 112 19.43 2.51 -1.12
CA PHE A 112 20.62 2.18 -0.35
C PHE A 112 20.31 1.52 0.99
N CYS A 113 21.19 0.60 1.38
CA CYS A 113 21.12 -0.17 2.61
C CYS A 113 21.48 0.68 3.85
N VAL A 114 20.71 0.51 4.92
CA VAL A 114 20.94 1.18 6.21
C VAL A 114 22.17 0.65 6.96
N HIS A 115 22.56 -0.61 6.73
CA HIS A 115 23.70 -1.23 7.40
C HIS A 115 25.02 -1.07 6.64
N HIS A 116 24.95 -0.80 5.34
CA HIS A 116 26.12 -0.72 4.45
C HIS A 116 26.03 0.52 3.57
N PRO A 117 26.70 1.63 3.96
CA PRO A 117 26.70 2.87 3.19
C PRO A 117 27.10 2.64 1.72
N GLY A 118 26.30 3.16 0.79
CA GLY A 118 26.50 2.99 -0.65
C GLY A 118 26.13 1.60 -1.20
N GLY A 119 25.71 0.66 -0.35
CA GLY A 119 25.25 -0.65 -0.78
C GLY A 119 23.85 -0.58 -1.36
N HIS A 120 23.72 -0.74 -2.67
CA HIS A 120 22.41 -0.78 -3.31
C HIS A 120 21.58 -1.97 -2.84
N ILE A 121 20.30 -1.71 -2.56
CA ILE A 121 19.35 -2.76 -2.25
C ILE A 121 18.94 -3.44 -3.57
N THR A 122 19.32 -4.70 -3.73
CA THR A 122 19.03 -5.51 -4.93
C THR A 122 18.47 -6.89 -4.61
N LEU A 123 18.45 -7.27 -3.34
CA LEU A 123 17.99 -8.57 -2.85
C LEU A 123 16.80 -8.40 -1.89
N PHE A 124 16.03 -9.46 -1.73
CA PHE A 124 14.95 -9.55 -0.76
C PHE A 124 15.10 -10.85 0.04
N CYS A 125 15.05 -10.76 1.37
CA CYS A 125 15.07 -11.91 2.25
C CYS A 125 13.65 -12.27 2.65
N GLN A 126 13.09 -13.37 2.13
CA GLN A 126 11.74 -13.81 2.49
C GLN A 126 11.65 -14.35 3.93
N ASP A 127 12.77 -14.81 4.52
CA ASP A 127 12.75 -15.32 5.89
C ASP A 127 12.54 -14.20 6.93
N HIS A 128 12.98 -13.00 6.59
CA HIS A 128 12.81 -11.79 7.41
C HIS A 128 11.80 -10.79 6.81
N GLU A 129 11.31 -11.05 5.60
CA GLU A 129 10.40 -10.19 4.84
C GLU A 129 10.94 -8.76 4.63
N GLU A 130 12.25 -8.66 4.34
CA GLU A 130 12.93 -7.36 4.22
C GLU A 130 13.85 -7.24 2.99
N PRO A 131 13.94 -6.04 2.38
CA PRO A 131 14.87 -5.77 1.31
C PRO A 131 16.30 -5.57 1.84
N CYS A 132 17.31 -6.09 1.13
CA CYS A 132 18.70 -6.04 1.57
C CYS A 132 19.70 -5.86 0.41
N CYS A 133 20.92 -5.41 0.73
CA CYS A 133 22.02 -5.36 -0.24
C CYS A 133 22.79 -6.70 -0.30
N PRO A 134 23.63 -6.92 -1.32
CA PRO A 134 24.44 -8.15 -1.44
C PRO A 134 25.36 -8.43 -0.24
N ILE A 135 25.82 -7.38 0.45
CA ILE A 135 26.65 -7.52 1.65
C ILE A 135 25.80 -8.08 2.80
N CYS A 136 24.62 -7.51 3.07
CA CYS A 136 23.67 -8.07 4.04
C CYS A 136 23.32 -9.53 3.72
N GLY A 137 23.06 -9.84 2.45
CA GLY A 137 22.80 -11.20 2.00
C GLY A 137 23.91 -12.18 2.40
N SER A 138 25.16 -11.74 2.30
CA SER A 138 26.35 -12.54 2.60
C SER A 138 26.75 -12.55 4.08
N THR A 139 26.26 -11.60 4.88
CA THR A 139 26.60 -11.44 6.29
C THR A 139 25.42 -11.74 7.21
N LEU A 140 24.47 -10.81 7.30
CA LEU A 140 23.30 -10.86 8.19
C LEU A 140 22.33 -11.99 7.80
N HIS A 141 22.11 -12.19 6.50
CA HIS A 141 21.19 -13.20 5.97
C HIS A 141 21.90 -14.45 5.46
N ARG A 142 23.18 -14.66 5.80
CA ARG A 142 23.99 -15.79 5.31
C ARG A 142 23.37 -17.16 5.61
N LYS A 143 22.61 -17.25 6.71
CA LYS A 143 21.94 -18.48 7.16
C LYS A 143 20.48 -18.57 6.71
N CYS A 144 19.94 -17.51 6.11
CA CYS A 144 18.60 -17.52 5.53
C CYS A 144 18.60 -18.43 4.30
N LYS A 145 17.50 -19.15 4.14
CA LYS A 145 17.31 -20.09 3.02
C LYS A 145 16.72 -19.40 1.81
N ARG A 146 15.95 -18.34 2.03
CA ARG A 146 15.18 -17.66 0.98
C ARG A 146 15.63 -16.22 0.85
N VAL A 147 16.72 -16.04 0.11
CA VAL A 147 17.23 -14.73 -0.31
C VAL A 147 17.33 -14.76 -1.83
N GLU A 148 16.61 -13.86 -2.49
CA GLU A 148 16.52 -13.78 -3.94
C GLU A 148 16.64 -12.33 -4.42
N SER A 149 16.68 -12.09 -5.72
CA SER A 149 16.68 -10.71 -6.23
C SER A 149 15.32 -10.04 -5.99
N ILE A 150 15.31 -8.71 -5.82
CA ILE A 150 14.05 -7.94 -5.69
C ILE A 150 13.15 -8.18 -6.91
N GLU A 151 13.74 -8.27 -8.10
CA GLU A 151 12.98 -8.54 -9.32
C GLU A 151 12.25 -9.89 -9.23
N GLN A 152 12.94 -10.96 -8.83
CA GLN A 152 12.34 -12.29 -8.66
C GLN A 152 11.28 -12.32 -7.56
N ALA A 153 11.55 -11.68 -6.42
CA ALA A 153 10.60 -11.55 -5.32
C ALA A 153 9.34 -10.80 -5.79
N SER A 154 9.50 -9.71 -6.52
CA SER A 154 8.38 -8.91 -7.03
C SER A 154 7.50 -9.69 -8.01
N MET A 155 8.12 -10.44 -8.95
CA MET A 155 7.40 -11.28 -9.90
C MET A 155 6.65 -12.40 -9.20
N SER A 156 7.30 -13.10 -8.26
CA SER A 156 6.69 -14.21 -7.52
C SER A 156 5.52 -13.73 -6.68
N THR A 157 5.71 -12.63 -5.96
CA THR A 157 4.68 -11.99 -5.14
C THR A 157 3.49 -11.55 -5.99
N ARG A 158 3.74 -10.89 -7.12
CA ARG A 158 2.69 -10.46 -8.04
C ARG A 158 1.88 -11.65 -8.56
N LYS A 159 2.57 -12.72 -8.96
CA LYS A 159 1.91 -13.93 -9.45
C LYS A 159 1.04 -14.59 -8.38
N GLN A 160 1.54 -14.68 -7.14
CA GLN A 160 0.75 -15.18 -6.01
C GLN A 160 -0.50 -14.34 -5.77
N PHE A 161 -0.38 -13.01 -5.77
CA PHE A 161 -1.55 -12.12 -5.65
C PHE A 161 -2.55 -12.31 -6.79
N GLU A 162 -2.09 -12.50 -8.03
CA GLU A 162 -2.97 -12.76 -9.17
C GLU A 162 -3.72 -14.10 -9.02
N GLU A 163 -3.04 -15.15 -8.56
CA GLU A 163 -3.63 -16.46 -8.29
C GLU A 163 -4.65 -16.41 -7.14
N GLU A 164 -4.30 -15.79 -6.01
CA GLU A 164 -5.19 -15.61 -4.85
C GLU A 164 -6.41 -14.74 -5.19
N SER A 165 -6.21 -13.65 -5.94
CA SER A 165 -7.28 -12.78 -6.42
C SER A 165 -8.28 -13.54 -7.29
N PHE A 166 -7.78 -14.42 -8.17
CA PHE A 166 -8.63 -15.27 -8.99
C PHE A 166 -9.45 -16.26 -8.16
N GLU A 167 -8.85 -16.91 -7.17
CA GLU A 167 -9.55 -17.83 -6.26
C GLU A 167 -10.64 -17.13 -5.44
N LEU A 168 -10.35 -15.91 -4.98
CA LEU A 168 -11.33 -15.04 -4.32
C LEU A 168 -12.49 -14.67 -5.24
N LEU A 169 -12.21 -14.39 -6.53
CA LEU A 169 -13.25 -14.07 -7.51
C LEU A 169 -14.23 -15.23 -7.71
N LEU A 170 -13.71 -16.46 -7.82
CA LEU A 170 -14.54 -17.67 -7.91
C LEU A 170 -15.43 -17.85 -6.68
N HIS A 171 -14.89 -17.63 -5.47
CA HIS A 171 -15.68 -17.68 -4.24
C HIS A 171 -16.79 -16.63 -4.21
N VAL A 172 -16.53 -15.42 -4.71
CA VAL A 172 -17.55 -14.36 -4.80
C VAL A 172 -18.67 -14.75 -5.78
N GLU A 173 -18.36 -15.43 -6.87
CA GLU A 173 -19.37 -15.94 -7.81
C GLU A 173 -20.23 -17.03 -7.16
N ASP A 174 -19.61 -17.98 -6.45
CA ASP A 174 -20.34 -19.03 -5.72
C ASP A 174 -21.28 -18.46 -4.66
N LEU A 175 -20.83 -17.43 -3.93
CA LEU A 175 -21.66 -16.72 -2.96
C LEU A 175 -22.86 -16.03 -3.62
N HIS A 176 -22.68 -15.42 -4.79
CA HIS A 176 -23.78 -14.84 -5.55
C HIS A 176 -24.79 -15.90 -6.01
N ILE A 177 -24.31 -17.04 -6.51
CA ILE A 177 -25.18 -18.17 -6.91
C ILE A 177 -25.99 -18.66 -5.70
N PHE A 178 -25.34 -18.84 -4.56
CA PHE A 178 -25.99 -19.27 -3.34
C PHE A 178 -27.04 -18.26 -2.86
N GLN A 179 -26.72 -16.96 -2.89
CA GLN A 179 -27.66 -15.89 -2.55
C GLN A 179 -28.90 -15.90 -3.45
N ASN A 180 -28.74 -16.09 -4.76
CA ASN A 180 -29.86 -16.19 -5.70
C ASN A 180 -30.77 -17.38 -5.37
N LYS A 181 -30.19 -18.55 -5.07
CA LYS A 181 -30.97 -19.73 -4.65
C LYS A 181 -31.77 -19.49 -3.38
N LEU A 182 -31.22 -18.75 -2.41
CA LEU A 182 -31.95 -18.37 -1.20
C LEU A 182 -33.12 -17.42 -1.51
N LEU A 183 -32.95 -16.49 -2.44
CA LEU A 183 -34.02 -15.58 -2.88
C LEU A 183 -35.14 -16.36 -3.58
N ASP A 184 -34.80 -17.32 -4.45
CA ASP A 184 -35.78 -18.18 -5.11
C ASP A 184 -36.56 -19.03 -4.10
N ALA A 185 -35.85 -19.69 -3.18
CA ALA A 185 -36.47 -20.50 -2.13
C ALA A 185 -37.43 -19.67 -1.24
N LYS A 186 -37.04 -18.42 -0.92
CA LYS A 186 -37.89 -17.48 -0.18
C LYS A 186 -39.14 -17.12 -0.98
N SER A 187 -39.00 -16.81 -2.27
CA SER A 187 -40.12 -16.50 -3.17
C SER A 187 -41.11 -17.67 -3.26
N ASP A 188 -40.60 -18.89 -3.36
CA ASP A 188 -41.45 -20.09 -3.41
C ASP A 188 -42.17 -20.35 -2.09
N GLN A 189 -41.50 -20.13 -0.95
CA GLN A 189 -42.15 -20.20 0.37
C GLN A 189 -43.29 -19.18 0.50
N GLU A 190 -43.09 -17.95 0.03
CA GLU A 190 -44.12 -16.90 0.05
C GLU A 190 -45.32 -17.25 -0.83
N LYS A 191 -45.09 -17.81 -2.02
CA LYS A 191 -46.17 -18.31 -2.90
C LYS A 191 -46.95 -19.44 -2.24
N LEU A 192 -46.27 -20.42 -1.65
CA LEU A 192 -46.90 -21.54 -0.95
C LEU A 192 -47.75 -21.06 0.23
N LEU A 193 -47.23 -20.12 1.02
CA LEU A 193 -47.99 -19.49 2.12
C LEU A 193 -49.24 -18.76 1.60
N HIS A 194 -49.14 -18.06 0.46
CA HIS A 194 -50.27 -17.39 -0.15
C HIS A 194 -51.35 -18.38 -0.63
N ILE A 195 -50.95 -19.47 -1.29
CA ILE A 195 -51.86 -20.54 -1.72
C ILE A 195 -52.56 -21.15 -0.51
N TRP A 196 -51.80 -21.51 0.54
CA TRP A 196 -52.35 -22.07 1.78
C TRP A 196 -53.37 -21.14 2.43
N LYS A 197 -53.09 -19.83 2.50
CA LYS A 197 -54.04 -18.84 3.04
C LYS A 197 -55.35 -18.83 2.25
N ILE A 198 -55.30 -18.90 0.92
CA ILE A 198 -56.51 -18.93 0.08
C ILE A 198 -57.30 -20.22 0.31
N GLU A 199 -56.64 -21.37 0.27
CA GLU A 199 -57.29 -22.68 0.45
C GLU A 199 -57.93 -22.81 1.83
N TRP A 200 -57.20 -22.41 2.88
CA TRP A 200 -57.71 -22.41 4.24
C TRP A 200 -58.93 -21.49 4.40
N THR A 201 -58.89 -20.28 3.80
CA THR A 201 -60.03 -19.36 3.79
C THR A 201 -61.25 -19.97 3.12
N ARG A 202 -61.08 -20.61 1.95
CA ARG A 202 -62.16 -21.32 1.25
C ARG A 202 -62.73 -22.47 2.08
N TYR A 203 -61.88 -23.24 2.74
CA TYR A 203 -62.28 -24.35 3.61
C TYR A 203 -63.14 -23.86 4.78
N LEU A 204 -62.68 -22.81 5.49
CA LEU A 204 -63.44 -22.19 6.58
C LEU A 204 -64.79 -21.65 6.13
N GLN A 205 -64.87 -21.04 4.95
CA GLN A 205 -66.14 -20.57 4.37
C GLN A 205 -67.11 -21.72 4.09
N LYS A 206 -66.63 -22.87 3.59
CA LYS A 206 -67.45 -24.07 3.38
C LYS A 206 -67.99 -24.62 4.70
N LEU A 207 -67.15 -24.74 5.72
CA LEU A 207 -67.56 -25.21 7.05
C LEU A 207 -68.63 -24.29 7.67
N LYS A 208 -68.43 -22.97 7.61
CA LYS A 208 -69.43 -22.00 8.10
C LYS A 208 -70.79 -22.19 7.42
N LYS A 209 -70.82 -22.37 6.09
CA LYS A 209 -72.07 -22.60 5.34
C LYS A 209 -72.78 -23.90 5.73
N GLN A 210 -72.03 -24.94 6.11
CA GLN A 210 -72.60 -26.22 6.56
C GLN A 210 -73.20 -26.13 7.96
N LEU A 211 -72.65 -25.29 8.84
CA LEU A 211 -73.13 -25.11 10.22
C LEU A 211 -74.34 -24.17 10.36
N THR A 212 -74.62 -23.35 9.33
CA THR A 212 -75.76 -22.41 9.28
C THR A 212 -76.97 -22.95 8.51
N LYS A 213 -76.98 -24.24 8.16
CA LYS A 213 -78.15 -24.97 7.63
C LYS A 213 -78.67 -25.89 8.71
#